data_AF-A0AA45WRN0-F1
#
_entry.id   AF-A0AA45WRN0-F1
#
_cell.length_a   1.000
_cell.length_b   1.000
_cell.length_c   1.000
_cell.angle_alpha   90.00
_cell.angle_beta   90.00
_cell.angle_gamma   90.00
#
_symmetry.space_group_name_H-M   'P 1'
#
loop_
_entity.id
_entity.type
_entity.pdbx_description
1 polymer ?
#
loop_
_entity_poly.entity_id
_entity_poly.type
_entity_poly.pdbx_seq_one_letter_code
_entity_poly.pdbx_strand_id
1 'polypeptide(L)'
;MKGKKEKLGLWGNVIVFALLGVLVLVILSIPVLINMGILSLLKNVVTLGIKVQSTTGLIWFGVGVLFYFIPAMTVGFVLELAIQFLFAEREKIKGGLDATAGFFLVMFHMHVLDMMIEDITFSLYGLLALAFVYSLIFDAMEHMDGLWNKKG
;
A
#
# COMPACT_ATOMS: atom_id res chain seq x y z
N MET A 1 5.66 -2.58 51.50
CA MET A 1 4.47 -2.48 50.61
C MET A 1 4.65 -1.56 49.40
N LYS A 2 5.51 -0.51 49.43
CA LYS A 2 5.77 0.38 48.26
C LYS A 2 6.30 -0.36 47.01
N GLY A 3 7.37 -1.16 47.14
CA GLY A 3 7.96 -1.87 46.00
C GLY A 3 7.10 -2.98 45.36
N LYS A 4 6.03 -3.43 46.02
CA LYS A 4 5.08 -4.41 45.44
C LYS A 4 4.06 -3.73 44.51
N LYS A 5 3.67 -2.49 44.82
CA LYS A 5 2.80 -1.66 43.97
C LYS A 5 3.52 -1.14 42.71
N GLU A 6 4.80 -0.78 42.82
CA GLU A 6 5.62 -0.38 41.64
C GLU A 6 5.83 -1.54 40.67
N LYS A 7 6.12 -2.76 41.16
CA LYS A 7 6.22 -3.94 40.30
C LYS A 7 4.89 -4.26 39.60
N LEU A 8 3.76 -4.14 40.30
CA LEU A 8 2.42 -4.32 39.70
C LEU A 8 2.12 -3.28 38.61
N GLY A 9 2.59 -2.03 38.77
CA GLY A 9 2.47 -1.00 37.74
C GLY A 9 3.31 -1.29 36.49
N LEU A 10 4.53 -1.80 36.66
CA LEU A 10 5.40 -2.20 35.54
C LEU A 10 4.81 -3.38 34.74
N TRP A 11 4.32 -4.43 35.42
CA TRP A 11 3.66 -5.56 34.75
C TRP A 11 2.35 -5.15 34.07
N GLY A 12 1.59 -4.23 34.68
CA GLY A 12 0.40 -3.64 34.05
C GLY A 12 0.73 -2.91 32.75
N ASN A 13 1.80 -2.11 32.73
CA ASN A 13 2.27 -1.43 31.53
C ASN A 13 2.69 -2.43 30.44
N VAL A 14 3.42 -3.50 30.78
CA VAL A 14 3.82 -4.54 29.82
C VAL A 14 2.60 -5.19 29.17
N ILE A 15 1.56 -5.50 29.94
CA ILE A 15 0.32 -6.08 29.40
C ILE A 15 -0.39 -5.08 28.47
N VAL A 16 -0.48 -3.81 28.85
CA VAL A 16 -1.09 -2.77 28.01
C VAL A 16 -0.32 -2.60 26.70
N PHE A 17 1.01 -2.54 26.74
CA PHE A 17 1.82 -2.46 25.53
C PHE A 17 1.70 -3.71 24.66
N ALA A 18 1.61 -4.91 25.26
CA ALA A 18 1.39 -6.14 24.51
C ALA A 18 0.01 -6.15 23.83
N LEU A 19 -1.05 -5.73 24.53
CA LEU A 19 -2.40 -5.60 23.97
C LEU A 19 -2.45 -4.56 22.85
N LEU A 20 -1.79 -3.41 23.02
CA LEU A 20 -1.65 -2.41 21.97
C LEU A 20 -0.90 -2.96 20.76
N GLY A 21 0.17 -3.72 20.97
CA GLY A 21 0.90 -4.39 19.90
C GLY A 21 0.02 -5.38 19.12
N VAL A 22 -0.76 -6.19 19.82
CA VAL A 22 -1.73 -7.11 19.18
C VAL A 22 -2.79 -6.33 18.40
N LEU A 23 -3.32 -5.24 18.96
CA LEU A 23 -4.31 -4.41 18.27
C LEU A 23 -3.75 -3.82 16.97
N VAL A 24 -2.50 -3.32 16.98
CA VAL A 24 -1.83 -2.81 15.78
C VAL A 24 -1.67 -3.91 14.74
N LEU A 25 -1.25 -5.12 15.14
CA LEU A 25 -1.13 -6.26 14.23
C LEU A 25 -2.48 -6.64 13.58
N VAL A 26 -3.56 -6.64 14.35
CA VAL A 26 -4.91 -6.90 13.84
C VAL A 26 -5.33 -5.84 12.82
N ILE A 27 -5.12 -4.55 13.12
CA ILE A 27 -5.45 -3.47 12.20
C ILE A 27 -4.65 -3.60 10.90
N LEU A 28 -3.34 -3.87 10.99
CA LEU A 28 -2.48 -4.05 9.81
C LEU A 28 -2.79 -5.33 9.02
N SER A 29 -3.36 -6.36 9.65
CA SER A 29 -3.72 -7.59 8.95
C SER A 29 -4.85 -7.39 7.93
N ILE A 30 -5.78 -6.46 8.18
CA ILE A 30 -6.94 -6.20 7.30
C ILE A 30 -6.48 -5.81 5.89
N PRO A 31 -5.67 -4.76 5.69
CA PRO A 31 -5.21 -4.39 4.35
C PRO A 31 -4.31 -5.45 3.70
N VAL A 32 -3.50 -6.19 4.47
CA VAL A 32 -2.75 -7.35 3.93
C VAL A 32 -3.70 -8.38 3.34
N LEU A 33 -4.76 -8.74 4.07
CA LEU A 33 -5.76 -9.71 3.60
C LEU A 33 -6.50 -9.21 2.35
N ILE A 34 -6.82 -7.92 2.27
CA ILE A 34 -7.43 -7.33 1.07
C ILE A 34 -6.48 -7.47 -0.13
N ASN A 35 -5.20 -7.13 0.03
CA ASN A 35 -4.20 -7.24 -1.02
C ASN A 35 -3.99 -8.68 -1.48
N MET A 36 -3.94 -9.63 -0.52
CA MET A 36 -3.92 -11.06 -0.81
C MET A 36 -5.15 -11.50 -1.60
N GLY A 37 -6.33 -11.00 -1.23
CA GLY A 37 -7.59 -11.27 -1.91
C GLY A 37 -7.57 -10.80 -3.36
N ILE A 38 -7.11 -9.56 -3.62
CA ILE A 38 -6.99 -9.00 -4.97
C ILE A 38 -6.10 -9.88 -5.85
N LEU A 39 -4.89 -10.20 -5.37
CA LEU A 39 -3.97 -11.03 -6.14
C LEU A 39 -4.50 -12.46 -6.35
N SER A 40 -5.15 -13.03 -5.33
CA SER A 40 -5.76 -14.36 -5.40
C SER A 40 -6.94 -14.42 -6.39
N LEU A 41 -7.68 -13.33 -6.60
CA LEU A 41 -8.71 -13.25 -7.63
C LEU A 41 -8.09 -13.09 -9.02
N LEU A 42 -7.15 -12.15 -9.17
CA LEU A 42 -6.53 -11.84 -10.47
C LEU A 42 -5.70 -12.99 -11.04
N LYS A 43 -5.05 -13.80 -10.19
CA LYS A 43 -4.28 -14.98 -10.66
C LYS A 43 -5.13 -16.02 -11.40
N ASN A 44 -6.44 -16.05 -11.19
CA ASN A 44 -7.32 -17.01 -11.87
C ASN A 44 -7.62 -16.60 -13.32
N VAL A 45 -7.29 -15.36 -13.71
CA VAL A 45 -7.49 -14.87 -15.08
C VAL A 45 -6.26 -15.22 -15.91
N VAL A 46 -6.37 -16.28 -16.71
CA VAL A 46 -5.25 -16.86 -17.49
C VAL A 46 -4.53 -15.82 -18.36
N THR A 47 -5.27 -14.90 -18.98
CA THR A 47 -4.71 -13.86 -19.87
C THR A 47 -3.80 -12.86 -19.14
N LEU A 48 -3.92 -12.72 -17.83
CA LEU A 48 -3.05 -11.86 -17.03
C LEU A 48 -1.68 -12.48 -16.77
N GLY A 49 -1.53 -13.80 -16.94
CA GLY A 49 -0.25 -14.50 -16.77
C GLY A 49 0.38 -14.31 -15.38
N ILE A 50 -0.45 -14.16 -14.35
CA ILE A 50 -0.01 -14.04 -12.96
C ILE A 50 0.19 -15.44 -12.39
N LYS A 51 1.39 -15.73 -11.90
CA LYS A 51 1.74 -17.00 -11.26
C LYS A 51 2.04 -16.75 -9.79
N VAL A 52 1.46 -17.57 -8.93
CA VAL A 52 1.67 -17.53 -7.49
C VAL A 52 1.89 -18.97 -7.02
N GLN A 53 3.10 -19.26 -6.56
CA GLN A 53 3.55 -20.62 -6.25
C GLN A 53 3.30 -21.00 -4.79
N SER A 54 3.19 -20.02 -3.89
CA SER A 54 3.02 -20.28 -2.45
C SER A 54 2.09 -19.28 -1.76
N THR A 55 1.50 -19.70 -0.63
CA THR A 55 0.73 -18.82 0.26
C THR A 55 1.64 -17.78 0.92
N THR A 56 2.90 -18.13 1.19
CA THR A 56 3.89 -17.21 1.74
C THR A 56 4.14 -16.04 0.80
N GLY A 57 4.25 -16.31 -0.51
CA GLY A 57 4.32 -15.29 -1.55
C GLY A 57 3.12 -14.33 -1.52
N LEU A 58 1.88 -14.85 -1.40
CA LEU A 58 0.68 -14.00 -1.26
C LEU A 58 0.77 -13.06 -0.06
N ILE A 59 1.21 -13.58 1.11
CA ILE A 59 1.35 -12.78 2.32
C ILE A 59 2.41 -11.68 2.10
N TRP A 60 3.58 -12.04 1.57
CA TRP A 60 4.64 -11.08 1.26
C TRP A 60 4.20 -10.02 0.25
N PHE A 61 3.38 -10.39 -0.74
CA PHE A 61 2.79 -9.43 -1.65
C PHE A 61 1.85 -8.48 -0.91
N GLY A 62 0.96 -8.99 -0.06
CA GLY A 62 0.03 -8.17 0.70
C GLY A 62 0.73 -7.16 1.62
N VAL A 63 1.82 -7.60 2.26
CA VAL A 63 2.71 -6.75 3.07
C VAL A 63 3.52 -5.78 2.18
N GLY A 64 4.02 -6.23 1.04
CA GLY A 64 4.82 -5.41 0.13
C GLY A 64 4.01 -4.26 -0.48
N VAL A 65 2.75 -4.51 -0.83
CA VAL A 65 1.82 -3.47 -1.29
C VAL A 65 1.52 -2.45 -0.19
N LEU A 66 1.44 -2.88 1.07
CA LEU A 66 1.28 -1.93 2.18
C LEU A 66 2.40 -0.90 2.24
N PHE A 67 3.63 -1.25 1.87
CA PHE A 67 4.76 -0.32 1.88
C PHE A 67 4.83 0.60 0.66
N TYR A 68 3.85 0.54 -0.26
CA TYR A 68 3.77 1.43 -1.43
C TYR A 68 3.77 2.92 -1.06
N PHE A 69 3.22 3.29 0.10
CA PHE A 69 3.18 4.70 0.51
C PHE A 69 4.58 5.32 0.66
N ILE A 70 5.61 4.53 0.98
CA ILE A 70 6.98 5.02 1.17
C ILE A 70 7.53 5.60 -0.14
N PRO A 71 7.66 4.82 -1.24
CA PRO A 71 8.09 5.37 -2.51
C PRO A 71 7.09 6.39 -3.08
N ALA A 72 5.79 6.22 -2.85
CA ALA A 72 4.78 7.18 -3.28
C ALA A 72 4.99 8.58 -2.71
N MET A 73 5.29 8.71 -1.42
CA MET A 73 5.59 10.00 -0.81
C MET A 73 6.84 10.65 -1.40
N THR A 74 7.91 9.86 -1.61
CA THR A 74 9.15 10.39 -2.20
C THR A 74 8.91 10.89 -3.62
N VAL A 75 8.24 10.10 -4.46
CA VAL A 75 7.98 10.46 -5.86
C VAL A 75 6.99 11.62 -5.95
N GLY A 76 5.94 11.63 -5.13
CA GLY A 76 4.97 12.73 -5.07
C GLY A 76 5.63 14.07 -4.71
N PHE A 77 6.51 14.08 -3.71
CA PHE A 77 7.26 15.28 -3.33
C PHE A 77 8.15 15.79 -4.48
N VAL A 78 8.88 14.90 -5.15
CA VAL A 78 9.75 15.26 -6.27
C VAL A 78 8.94 15.79 -7.46
N LEU A 79 7.81 15.16 -7.78
CA LEU A 79 6.89 15.60 -8.84
C LEU A 79 6.30 16.97 -8.54
N GLU A 80 5.85 17.20 -7.31
CA GLU A 80 5.28 18.48 -6.93
C GLU A 80 6.31 19.61 -7.08
N LEU A 81 7.55 19.39 -6.63
CA LEU A 81 8.64 20.34 -6.88
C LEU A 81 8.88 20.55 -8.37
N ALA A 82 9.02 19.48 -9.15
CA ALA A 82 9.29 19.58 -10.59
C ALA A 82 8.19 20.34 -11.34
N ILE A 83 6.92 20.08 -11.02
CA ILE A 83 5.77 20.74 -11.64
C ILE A 83 5.72 22.23 -11.25
N GLN A 84 5.97 22.57 -9.98
CA GLN A 84 6.03 23.97 -9.55
C GLN A 84 7.13 24.75 -10.28
N PHE A 85 8.30 24.14 -10.50
CA PHE A 85 9.40 24.79 -11.21
C PHE A 85 9.18 24.89 -12.73
N LEU A 86 8.61 23.87 -13.37
CA LEU A 86 8.53 23.78 -14.83
C LEU A 86 7.21 24.29 -15.42
N PHE A 87 6.11 24.23 -14.66
CA PHE A 87 4.75 24.42 -15.17
C PHE A 87 3.85 25.24 -14.23
N ALA A 88 4.42 26.26 -13.59
CA ALA A 88 3.78 27.10 -12.56
C ALA A 88 2.34 27.60 -12.87
N GLU A 89 1.93 27.67 -14.14
CA GLU A 89 0.61 28.19 -14.56
C GLU A 89 -0.33 27.15 -15.20
N ARG A 90 -0.01 25.84 -15.19
CA ARG A 90 -0.81 24.82 -15.90
C ARG A 90 -1.42 23.76 -14.98
N GLU A 91 -2.38 24.17 -14.16
CA GLU A 91 -3.17 23.27 -13.28
C GLU A 91 -3.78 22.07 -14.01
N LYS A 92 -4.27 22.25 -15.24
CA LYS A 92 -4.86 21.15 -16.02
C LYS A 92 -3.85 20.07 -16.43
N ILE A 93 -2.56 20.43 -16.57
CA ILE A 93 -1.51 19.47 -16.91
C ILE A 93 -1.01 18.76 -15.66
N LYS A 94 -1.01 19.45 -14.49
CA LYS A 94 -0.63 18.88 -13.20
C LYS A 94 -1.44 17.60 -12.89
N GLY A 95 -2.77 17.67 -12.92
CA GLY A 95 -3.60 16.51 -12.59
C GLY A 95 -3.40 15.30 -13.53
N GLY A 96 -3.19 15.55 -14.83
CA GLY A 96 -2.91 14.46 -15.79
C GLY A 96 -1.52 13.83 -15.58
N LEU A 97 -0.51 14.65 -15.28
CA LEU A 97 0.84 14.17 -14.96
C LEU A 97 0.86 13.37 -13.66
N ASP A 98 0.18 13.86 -12.62
CA ASP A 98 0.11 13.19 -11.32
C ASP A 98 -0.55 11.81 -11.44
N ALA A 99 -1.69 11.71 -12.16
CA ALA A 99 -2.36 10.43 -12.39
C ALA A 99 -1.49 9.45 -13.21
N THR A 100 -0.83 9.96 -14.25
CA THR A 100 0.05 9.13 -15.10
C THR A 100 1.27 8.64 -14.31
N ALA A 101 1.91 9.52 -13.55
CA ALA A 101 3.06 9.17 -12.73
C ALA A 101 2.67 8.20 -11.62
N GLY A 102 1.50 8.40 -10.98
CA GLY A 102 0.95 7.46 -10.01
C GLY A 102 0.77 6.06 -10.59
N PHE A 103 0.16 5.95 -11.78
CA PHE A 103 -0.01 4.66 -12.46
C PHE A 103 1.34 3.96 -12.74
N PHE A 104 2.32 4.69 -13.28
CA PHE A 104 3.64 4.13 -13.54
C PHE A 104 4.38 3.76 -12.25
N LEU A 105 4.18 4.52 -11.18
CA LEU A 105 4.77 4.23 -9.89
C LEU A 105 4.20 2.96 -9.27
N VAL A 106 2.87 2.76 -9.33
CA VAL A 106 2.24 1.51 -8.92
C VAL A 106 2.77 0.35 -9.76
N MET A 107 2.83 0.50 -11.08
CA MET A 107 3.37 -0.54 -11.96
C MET A 107 4.82 -0.90 -11.62
N PHE A 108 5.66 0.11 -11.41
CA PHE A 108 7.05 -0.08 -11.00
C PHE A 108 7.14 -0.78 -9.64
N HIS A 109 6.31 -0.39 -8.68
CA HIS A 109 6.23 -1.05 -7.38
C HIS A 109 5.85 -2.53 -7.50
N MET A 110 4.84 -2.85 -8.32
CA MET A 110 4.46 -4.25 -8.57
C MET A 110 5.59 -5.04 -9.23
N HIS A 111 6.34 -4.41 -10.14
CA HIS A 111 7.52 -5.03 -10.75
C HIS A 111 8.66 -5.24 -9.75
N VAL A 112 8.86 -4.33 -8.80
CA VAL A 112 9.81 -4.54 -7.70
C VAL A 112 9.37 -5.72 -6.83
N LEU A 113 8.08 -5.84 -6.50
CA LEU A 113 7.57 -6.98 -5.75
C LEU A 113 7.75 -8.31 -6.51
N ASP A 114 7.56 -8.30 -7.82
CA ASP A 114 7.85 -9.44 -8.71
C ASP A 114 9.30 -9.91 -8.57
N MET A 115 10.25 -8.98 -8.54
CA MET A 115 11.68 -9.30 -8.41
C MET A 115 12.08 -9.71 -6.99
N MET A 116 11.39 -9.20 -5.96
CA MET A 116 11.72 -9.48 -4.56
C MET A 116 11.07 -10.74 -4.01
N ILE A 117 9.93 -11.16 -4.55
CA ILE A 117 9.16 -12.31 -4.07
C ILE A 117 9.30 -13.45 -5.06
N GLU A 118 10.24 -14.37 -4.80
CA GLU A 118 10.58 -15.50 -5.69
C GLU A 118 9.38 -16.37 -6.09
N ASP A 119 8.36 -16.46 -5.22
CA ASP A 119 7.16 -17.27 -5.43
C ASP A 119 6.09 -16.61 -6.31
N ILE A 120 6.33 -15.39 -6.79
CA ILE A 120 5.40 -14.65 -7.63
C ILE A 120 6.05 -14.34 -8.96
N THR A 121 5.26 -14.42 -10.03
CA THR A 121 5.71 -13.99 -11.35
C THR A 121 4.56 -13.28 -12.07
N PHE A 122 4.83 -12.08 -12.57
CA PHE A 122 3.86 -11.30 -13.33
C PHE A 122 4.26 -11.22 -14.81
N SER A 123 3.29 -11.45 -15.70
CA SER A 123 3.43 -10.99 -17.08
C SER A 123 3.21 -9.47 -17.16
N LEU A 124 3.56 -8.85 -18.30
CA LEU A 124 3.26 -7.43 -18.55
C LEU A 124 1.76 -7.11 -18.38
N TYR A 125 0.88 -8.00 -18.84
CA TYR A 125 -0.57 -7.82 -18.68
C TYR A 125 -1.00 -7.91 -17.22
N GLY A 126 -0.36 -8.78 -16.43
CA GLY A 126 -0.58 -8.90 -14.99
C GLY A 126 -0.16 -7.63 -14.25
N LEU A 127 1.01 -7.08 -14.58
CA LEU A 127 1.50 -5.80 -14.05
C LEU A 127 0.55 -4.65 -14.40
N LEU A 128 0.11 -4.55 -15.65
CA LEU A 128 -0.85 -3.53 -16.10
C LEU A 128 -2.18 -3.64 -15.36
N ALA A 129 -2.71 -4.85 -15.21
CA ALA A 129 -3.96 -5.09 -14.51
C ALA A 129 -3.87 -4.75 -13.02
N LEU A 130 -2.78 -5.17 -12.35
CA LEU A 130 -2.53 -4.81 -10.95
C LEU A 130 -2.38 -3.30 -10.79
N ALA A 131 -1.58 -2.66 -11.65
CA ALA A 131 -1.41 -1.21 -11.62
C ALA A 131 -2.74 -0.49 -11.78
N PHE A 132 -3.58 -0.91 -12.73
CA PHE A 132 -4.89 -0.34 -12.93
C PHE A 132 -5.82 -0.51 -11.72
N VAL A 133 -5.92 -1.72 -11.18
CA VAL A 133 -6.76 -2.01 -10.00
C VAL A 133 -6.31 -1.18 -8.81
N TYR A 134 -5.01 -1.12 -8.54
CA TYR A 134 -4.48 -0.37 -7.41
C TYR A 134 -4.58 1.14 -7.61
N SER A 135 -4.38 1.66 -8.82
CA SER A 135 -4.64 3.08 -9.11
C SER A 135 -6.09 3.46 -8.84
N LEU A 136 -7.07 2.62 -9.20
CA LEU A 136 -8.48 2.86 -8.88
C LEU A 136 -8.75 2.82 -7.37
N ILE A 137 -8.13 1.87 -6.65
CA ILE A 137 -8.27 1.78 -5.20
C ILE A 137 -7.73 3.04 -4.52
N PHE A 138 -6.53 3.48 -4.92
CA PHE A 138 -5.90 4.67 -4.32
C PHE A 138 -6.67 5.95 -4.65
N ASP A 139 -7.14 6.11 -5.89
CA ASP A 139 -7.98 7.26 -6.28
C ASP A 139 -9.31 7.28 -5.51
N ALA A 140 -9.94 6.12 -5.32
CA ALA A 140 -11.16 6.02 -4.51
C ALA A 140 -10.93 6.37 -3.04
N MET A 141 -9.79 5.94 -2.46
CA MET A 141 -9.40 6.30 -1.09
C MET A 141 -9.22 7.81 -0.95
N GLU A 142 -8.51 8.46 -1.89
CA GLU A 142 -8.29 9.90 -1.89
C GLU A 142 -9.62 10.68 -1.97
N HIS A 143 -10.54 10.24 -2.83
CA HIS A 143 -11.87 10.83 -2.94
C HIS A 143 -12.71 10.65 -1.65
N MET A 144 -12.62 9.50 -1.00
CA MET A 144 -13.31 9.24 0.27
C MET A 144 -12.78 10.13 1.40
N ASP A 145 -11.47 10.33 1.49
CA ASP A 145 -10.84 11.24 2.45
C ASP A 145 -11.28 12.69 2.21
N GLY A 146 -11.34 13.12 0.94
CA GLY A 146 -11.83 14.44 0.56
C GLY A 146 -13.29 14.70 0.92
N LEU A 147 -14.15 13.67 0.87
CA LEU A 147 -15.55 13.77 1.28
C LEU A 147 -15.71 13.80 2.80
N TRP A 148 -14.90 13.04 3.53
CA TRP A 148 -14.91 13.03 5.00
C TRP A 148 -14.45 14.39 5.56
N ASN A 149 -13.37 14.93 5.02
CA ASN A 149 -12.82 16.24 5.43
C ASN A 149 -13.71 17.44 5.07
N LYS A 150 -14.67 17.29 4.14
CA LYS A 150 -15.68 18.32 3.84
C LYS A 150 -16.91 18.29 4.74
N LYS A 151 -17.07 17.23 5.55
CA LYS A 151 -18.23 17.04 6.46
C LYS A 151 -17.89 17.32 7.92
N GLY A 152 -16.62 17.52 8.27
CA GLY A 152 -16.16 18.05 9.56
C GLY A 152 -15.98 19.56 9.49
#